data_AF-I1D290-F1
#
_entry.id   AF-I1D290-F1
#
_cell.length_a   1.000
_cell.length_b   1.000
_cell.length_c   1.000
_cell.angle_alpha   90.00
_cell.angle_beta   90.00
_cell.angle_gamma   90.00
#
_symmetry.space_group_name_H-M   'P 1'
#
loop_
_entity.id
_entity.type
_entity.pdbx_description
1 polymer ?
#
loop_
_entity_poly.entity_id
_entity_poly.type
_entity_poly.pdbx_seq_one_letter_code
_entity_poly.pdbx_strand_id
1 'polypeptide(L)'
;MGLENIWVATLTGGLIRADCIVGVESHQTPELTGKPARWLLDITLAVPAGSGTGDGWEISQLHRTLAQTDSYPAHAAEELARTLDRLRRDGSAGLLRAVTRHESLRFEFLPFDRDDS
;
A
#
# COMPACT_ATOMS: atom_id res chain seq x y z
N MET A 1 -11.06 0.32 15.99
CA MET A 1 -11.81 -0.26 14.86
C MET A 1 -12.07 0.85 13.86
N GLY A 2 -11.87 0.60 12.57
CA GLY A 2 -12.22 1.58 11.54
C GLY A 2 -11.48 1.50 10.21
N LEU A 3 -10.76 0.42 9.91
CA LEU A 3 -10.10 0.23 8.60
C LEU A 3 -10.19 -1.21 8.06
N GLU A 4 -10.85 -2.11 8.79
CA GLU A 4 -11.07 -3.51 8.45
C GLU A 4 -11.84 -3.74 7.14
N ASN A 5 -12.62 -2.74 6.71
CA ASN A 5 -13.41 -2.78 5.48
C ASN A 5 -12.76 -2.03 4.31
N ILE A 6 -11.55 -1.48 4.51
CA ILE A 6 -10.78 -0.80 3.49
C ILE A 6 -9.67 -1.73 3.01
N TRP A 7 -9.71 -2.05 1.71
CA TRP A 7 -8.68 -2.83 1.03
C TRP A 7 -7.75 -1.89 0.26
N VAL A 8 -6.47 -2.22 0.19
CA VAL A 8 -5.46 -1.48 -0.57
C VAL A 8 -4.91 -2.40 -1.65
N ALA A 9 -4.97 -1.98 -2.90
CA ALA A 9 -4.39 -2.69 -4.03
C ALA A 9 -2.87 -2.52 -4.07
N THR A 10 -2.15 -3.62 -4.29
CA THR A 10 -0.71 -3.59 -4.58
C THR A 10 -0.46 -3.42 -6.07
N LEU A 11 0.74 -2.96 -6.42
CA LEU A 11 1.21 -2.85 -7.81
C LEU A 11 1.14 -4.19 -8.56
N THR A 12 1.31 -5.31 -7.86
CA THR A 12 1.29 -6.67 -8.40
C THR A 12 -0.11 -7.32 -8.42
N GLY A 13 -1.17 -6.57 -8.10
CA GLY A 13 -2.55 -7.07 -8.13
C GLY A 13 -3.01 -7.82 -6.88
N GLY A 14 -2.25 -7.77 -5.80
CA GLY A 14 -2.66 -8.27 -4.49
C GLY A 14 -3.58 -7.27 -3.75
N LEU A 15 -4.28 -7.76 -2.73
CA LEU A 15 -5.11 -6.95 -1.84
C LEU A 15 -4.64 -7.09 -0.40
N ILE A 16 -4.60 -5.98 0.32
CA ILE A 16 -4.18 -5.93 1.72
C ILE A 16 -5.22 -5.15 2.51
N ARG A 17 -5.51 -5.56 3.74
CA ARG A 17 -6.36 -4.78 4.62
C ARG A 17 -5.60 -3.56 5.17
N ALA A 18 -6.23 -2.39 5.12
CA ALA A 18 -5.59 -1.15 5.55
C ALA A 18 -5.23 -1.13 7.04
N ASP A 19 -5.96 -1.85 7.90
CA ASP A 19 -5.66 -1.95 9.33
C ASP A 19 -4.43 -2.82 9.65
N CYS A 20 -3.88 -3.54 8.66
CA CYS A 20 -2.63 -4.27 8.81
C CYS A 20 -1.39 -3.43 8.50
N ILE A 21 -1.54 -2.20 7.99
CA ILE A 21 -0.42 -1.35 7.59
C ILE A 21 0.19 -0.69 8.83
N VAL A 22 1.51 -0.85 9.02
CA VAL A 22 2.28 -0.26 10.15
C VAL A 22 3.38 0.68 9.71
N GLY A 23 3.73 0.68 8.43
CA GLY A 23 4.78 1.53 7.87
C GLY A 23 4.48 1.86 6.42
N VAL A 24 4.96 3.02 5.99
CA VAL A 24 4.96 3.47 4.59
C VAL A 24 6.33 4.03 4.31
N GLU A 25 6.97 3.58 3.25
CA GLU A 25 8.32 3.99 2.90
C GLU A 25 8.47 4.20 1.40
N SER A 26 9.46 5.01 1.01
CA SER A 26 9.79 5.22 -0.39
C SER A 26 11.28 5.01 -0.60
N HIS A 27 11.62 4.19 -1.60
CA HIS A 27 13.01 3.90 -1.93
C HIS A 27 13.18 3.78 -3.44
N GLN A 28 14.42 3.91 -3.92
CA GLN A 28 14.72 3.73 -5.34
C GLN A 28 15.11 2.29 -5.64
N THR A 29 14.61 1.76 -6.75
CA THR A 29 15.18 0.55 -7.34
C THR A 29 16.64 0.79 -7.71
N PRO A 30 17.50 -0.24 -7.67
CA PRO A 30 18.86 -0.13 -8.19
C PRO A 30 18.87 0.39 -9.64
N GLU A 31 19.84 1.24 -9.95
CA GLU A 31 20.14 1.60 -11.33
C GLU A 31 20.81 0.42 -12.03
N LEU A 32 20.24 0.00 -13.17
CA LEU A 32 20.75 -1.11 -13.97
C LEU A 32 21.02 -0.60 -15.39
N THR A 33 22.04 -1.14 -16.06
CA THR A 33 22.37 -0.75 -17.44
C THR A 33 21.14 -0.90 -18.35
N GLY A 34 20.69 0.21 -18.94
CA GLY A 34 19.51 0.25 -19.81
C GLY A 34 18.16 0.29 -19.10
N LYS A 35 18.11 0.34 -17.76
CA LYS A 35 16.88 0.49 -16.98
C LYS A 35 17.05 1.62 -15.94
N PRO A 36 16.39 2.77 -16.13
CA PRO A 36 16.50 3.88 -15.19
C PRO A 36 15.97 3.46 -13.81
N ALA A 37 16.57 4.01 -12.75
CA ALA A 37 16.07 3.85 -11.40
C ALA A 37 14.64 4.41 -11.30
N ARG A 38 13.79 3.71 -10.55
CA ARG A 38 12.39 4.08 -10.31
C ARG A 38 12.15 4.18 -8.81
N TRP A 39 11.24 5.05 -8.42
CA TRP A 39 10.82 5.18 -7.03
C TRP A 39 9.67 4.21 -6.74
N LEU A 40 9.83 3.42 -5.69
CA LEU A 40 8.77 2.56 -5.15
C LEU A 40 8.15 3.23 -3.94
N LEU A 41 6.82 3.11 -3.82
CA LEU A 41 6.10 3.35 -2.58
C LEU A 41 5.71 1.99 -2.01
N ASP A 42 6.27 1.66 -0.87
CA ASP A 42 6.03 0.39 -0.18
C ASP A 42 5.30 0.60 1.14
N ILE A 43 4.59 -0.44 1.56
CA ILE A 43 3.98 -0.55 2.87
C ILE A 43 4.52 -1.76 3.61
N THR A 44 4.66 -1.60 4.93
CA THR A 44 5.05 -2.66 5.86
C THR A 44 3.81 -3.13 6.60
N LEU A 45 3.63 -4.44 6.73
CA LEU A 45 2.47 -5.03 7.41
C LEU A 45 2.81 -5.58 8.80
N ALA A 46 1.86 -5.47 9.72
CA ALA A 46 1.92 -6.05 11.07
C ALA A 46 1.80 -7.58 11.11
N VAL A 47 1.56 -8.22 9.95
CA VAL A 47 1.38 -9.66 9.88
C VAL A 47 2.73 -10.37 9.80
N PRO A 48 2.96 -11.40 10.64
CA PRO A 48 4.10 -12.28 10.48
C PRO A 48 4.08 -12.91 9.09
N ALA A 49 5.12 -12.68 8.29
CA ALA A 49 5.40 -13.50 7.13
C ALA A 49 6.58 -14.41 7.47
N GLY A 50 6.34 -15.72 7.42
CA GLY A 50 7.35 -16.73 7.70
C GLY A 50 7.18 -17.96 6.81
N SER A 51 8.29 -18.59 6.49
CA SER A 51 8.36 -19.97 6.00
C SER A 51 9.05 -20.81 7.08
N GLY A 52 8.47 -21.94 7.44
CA GLY A 52 9.08 -22.84 8.42
C GLY A 52 10.28 -23.59 7.84
N THR A 53 11.41 -23.56 8.53
CA THR A 53 12.48 -24.55 8.36
C THR A 53 12.56 -25.42 9.62
N GLY A 54 13.22 -26.58 9.54
CA GLY A 54 13.31 -27.54 10.65
C GLY A 54 13.87 -26.98 11.96
N ASP A 55 14.53 -25.81 11.92
CA ASP A 55 15.20 -25.17 13.04
C ASP A 55 14.43 -23.97 13.64
N GLY A 56 13.28 -23.55 13.08
CA GLY A 56 12.46 -22.48 13.67
C GLY A 56 11.52 -21.73 12.72
N TRP A 57 10.81 -20.74 13.28
CA TRP A 57 9.99 -19.78 12.54
C TRP A 57 10.73 -18.44 12.40
N GLU A 58 11.10 -18.08 11.17
CA GLU A 58 11.51 -16.70 10.89
C GLU A 58 10.27 -15.82 10.73
N ILE A 59 10.16 -14.78 11.55
CA ILE A 59 9.13 -13.75 11.44
C ILE A 59 9.79 -12.54 10.77
N SER A 60 9.48 -12.31 9.50
CA SER A 60 9.94 -11.14 8.76
C SER A 60 8.81 -10.12 8.60
N GLN A 61 9.17 -8.84 8.54
CA GLN A 61 8.27 -7.78 8.13
C GLN A 61 7.90 -7.99 6.66
N LEU A 62 6.60 -7.92 6.36
CA LEU A 62 6.12 -8.14 5.01
C LEU A 62 6.01 -6.80 4.27
N HIS A 63 6.91 -6.55 3.33
CA HIS A 63 6.86 -5.38 2.45
C HIS A 63 6.02 -5.66 1.21
N ARG A 64 5.20 -4.69 0.82
CA ARG A 64 4.34 -4.74 -0.37
C ARG A 64 4.37 -3.40 -1.08
N THR A 65 4.60 -3.45 -2.39
CA THR A 65 4.64 -2.25 -3.24
C THR A 65 3.26 -1.82 -3.66
N LEU A 66 2.91 -0.56 -3.42
CA LEU A 66 1.67 0.06 -3.86
C LEU A 66 1.80 0.67 -5.25
N ALA A 67 2.92 1.33 -5.52
CA ALA A 67 3.15 2.02 -6.78
C ALA A 67 4.63 2.13 -7.14
N GLN A 68 4.86 2.36 -8.42
CA GLN A 68 6.16 2.73 -8.97
C GLN A 68 6.01 4.04 -9.75
N THR A 69 6.97 4.94 -9.56
CA THR A 69 6.97 6.31 -10.11
C THR A 69 8.35 6.67 -10.64
N ASP A 70 8.39 7.68 -11.50
CA ASP A 70 9.62 8.16 -12.14
C ASP A 70 10.34 9.19 -11.25
N SER A 71 9.57 9.99 -10.52
CA SER A 71 10.02 10.98 -9.55
C SER A 71 9.74 10.55 -8.12
N TYR A 72 10.42 11.15 -7.15
CA TYR A 72 10.16 10.90 -5.74
C TYR A 72 8.69 11.18 -5.39
N PRO A 73 7.94 10.23 -4.81
CA PRO A 73 6.53 10.40 -4.45
C PRO A 73 6.41 11.22 -3.16
N ALA A 74 6.77 12.50 -3.25
CA ALA A 74 6.73 13.42 -2.12
C ALA A 74 5.34 13.43 -1.47
N HIS A 75 5.30 13.40 -0.14
CA HIS A 75 4.08 13.42 0.67
C HIS A 75 3.14 12.21 0.52
N ALA A 76 3.53 11.16 -0.21
CA ALA A 76 2.65 10.02 -0.45
C ALA A 76 2.26 9.29 0.84
N ALA A 77 3.17 9.20 1.82
CA ALA A 77 2.87 8.60 3.11
C ALA A 77 1.81 9.42 3.88
N GLU A 78 1.95 10.74 3.90
CA GLU A 78 1.02 11.66 4.55
C GLU A 78 -0.33 11.72 3.85
N GLU A 79 -0.35 11.67 2.51
CA GLU A 79 -1.58 11.59 1.72
C GLU A 79 -2.33 10.28 1.95
N LEU A 80 -1.61 9.15 2.02
CA LEU A 80 -2.19 7.85 2.35
C LEU A 80 -2.79 7.88 3.75
N ALA A 81 -2.03 8.34 4.76
CA ALA A 81 -2.49 8.43 6.13
C ALA A 81 -3.73 9.33 6.27
N ARG A 82 -3.73 10.49 5.61
CA ARG A 82 -4.89 11.41 5.59
C ARG A 82 -6.10 10.79 4.92
N THR A 83 -5.89 10.03 3.84
CA THR A 83 -6.98 9.37 3.12
C THR A 83 -7.59 8.25 3.95
N LEU A 84 -6.77 7.41 4.59
CA LEU A 84 -7.24 6.36 5.49
C LEU A 84 -7.99 6.94 6.69
N ASP A 85 -7.49 8.02 7.30
CA ASP A 85 -8.19 8.65 8.42
C ASP A 85 -9.57 9.21 8.02
N ARG A 86 -9.68 9.81 6.82
CA ARG A 86 -10.97 10.27 6.28
C ARG A 86 -11.92 9.09 6.04
N LEU A 87 -11.49 8.04 5.34
CA LEU A 87 -12.31 6.86 5.07
C LEU A 87 -12.77 6.15 6.35
N ARG A 88 -11.89 6.10 7.35
CA ARG A 88 -12.19 5.60 8.70
C ARG A 88 -13.31 6.41 9.36
N ARG A 89 -13.22 7.74 9.33
CA ARG A 89 -14.24 8.64 9.90
C ARG A 89 -15.58 8.51 9.20
N ASP A 90 -15.56 8.26 7.89
CA ASP A 90 -16.77 8.12 7.07
C ASP A 90 -17.39 6.72 7.17
N GLY A 91 -16.76 5.77 7.90
CA GLY A 91 -17.22 4.39 7.99
C GLY A 91 -17.29 3.69 6.63
N SER A 92 -16.37 4.05 5.73
CA SER A 92 -16.36 3.59 4.34
C SER A 92 -15.97 2.11 4.23
N ALA A 93 -16.41 1.47 3.14
CA ALA A 93 -16.00 0.14 2.73
C ALA A 93 -15.65 0.17 1.25
N GLY A 94 -14.49 -0.36 0.86
CA GLY A 94 -14.06 -0.29 -0.54
C GLY A 94 -12.58 -0.56 -0.77
N LEU A 95 -12.16 -0.28 -2.00
CA LEU A 95 -10.80 -0.46 -2.51
C LEU A 95 -10.10 0.88 -2.71
N LEU A 96 -8.95 1.05 -2.06
CA LEU A 96 -8.01 2.13 -2.29
C LEU A 96 -6.89 1.65 -3.22
N ARG A 97 -6.54 2.43 -4.24
CA ARG A 97 -5.41 2.13 -5.13
C ARG A 97 -4.52 3.35 -5.30
N ALA A 98 -3.23 3.12 -5.39
CA ALA A 98 -2.27 4.13 -5.77
C ALA A 98 -2.23 4.22 -7.31
N VAL A 99 -2.37 5.43 -7.86
CA VAL A 99 -2.34 5.70 -9.30
C VAL A 99 -1.33 6.79 -9.59
N THR A 100 -0.55 6.60 -10.66
CA THR A 100 0.37 7.61 -11.15
C THR A 100 -0.33 8.45 -12.22
N ARG A 101 -0.49 9.75 -11.97
CA ARG A 101 -1.14 10.69 -12.89
C ARG A 101 -0.31 11.97 -13.02
N HIS A 102 0.07 12.32 -14.25
CA HIS A 102 0.92 13.49 -14.56
C HIS A 102 2.14 13.58 -13.63
N GLU A 103 2.90 12.48 -13.51
CA GLU A 103 4.11 12.39 -12.66
C GLU A 103 3.86 12.51 -11.15
N SER A 104 2.61 12.68 -10.72
CA SER A 104 2.22 12.68 -9.31
C SER A 104 1.56 11.36 -8.91
N LEU A 105 1.94 10.82 -7.75
CA LEU A 105 1.25 9.69 -7.14
C LEU A 105 -0.01 10.18 -6.43
N ARG A 106 -1.13 9.49 -6.60
CA ARG A 106 -2.41 9.78 -5.93
C ARG A 106 -3.08 8.51 -5.44
N PHE A 107 -4.01 8.65 -4.50
CA PHE A 107 -4.84 7.55 -4.04
C PHE A 107 -6.28 7.72 -4.49
N GLU A 108 -6.78 6.73 -5.24
CA GLU A 108 -8.17 6.66 -5.67
C GLU A 108 -8.93 5.63 -4.84
N PHE A 109 -10.11 6.00 -4.38
CA PHE A 109 -11.00 5.13 -3.62
C PHE A 109 -12.21 4.73 -4.48
N LEU A 110 -12.51 3.43 -4.46
CA LEU A 110 -13.66 2.82 -5.11
C LEU A 110 -14.51 2.21 -4.00
N PRO A 111 -15.67 2.81 -3.66
CA PRO A 111 -16.56 2.20 -2.69
C PRO A 111 -17.06 0.86 -3.24
N PHE A 112 -17.24 -0.13 -2.36
CA PHE A 112 -18.04 -1.29 -2.74
C PHE A 112 -19.49 -0.85 -2.85
N ASP A 113 -20.20 -1.42 -3.83
CA ASP A 113 -21.64 -1.24 -3.91
C ASP A 113 -22.25 -1.64 -2.57
N ARG A 114 -23.01 -0.73 -1.96
CA ARG A 114 -23.88 -1.13 -0.87
C ARG A 114 -24.98 -1.92 -1.56
N ASP A 115 -25.06 -3.22 -1.31
CA ASP A 115 -26.28 -3.96 -1.61
C ASP A 115 -27.41 -3.22 -0.87
N ASP A 116 -28.17 -2.40 -1.60
CA ASP A 116 -29.40 -1.79 -1.10
C ASP A 116 -30.33 -2.97 -0.77
N SER A 117 -30.39 -3.28 0.53
CA SER A 117 -31.23 -4.33 1.10
C SER A 117 -32.67 -3.85 1.25
#